data_AF-A0A447X3M8-F1
#
_entry.id   AF-A0A447X3M8-F1
#
_cell.length_a   1.000
_cell.length_b   1.000
_cell.length_c   1.000
_cell.angle_alpha   90.00
_cell.angle_beta   90.00
_cell.angle_gamma   90.00
#
_symmetry.space_group_name_H-M   'P 1'
#
loop_
_entity.id
_entity.type
_entity.pdbx_description
1 polymer ?
#
loop_
_entity_poly.entity_id
_entity_poly.type
_entity_poly.pdbx_seq_one_letter_code
_entity_poly.pdbx_strand_id
1 'polypeptide(L)'
;MRKRILFIGPPLYGLLYPLISLAQAFRVIGHDVVISSAGKFANKAAEAGLVVFDAVPGLDSEAGYRHQEELRKKVILLVISLFLAMKWQITSSILQENGGQI
;
A
#
# COMPACT_ATOMS: atom_id res chain seq x y z
N MET A 1 -1.62 36.49 10.60
CA MET A 1 -3.00 36.16 11.04
C MET A 1 -3.10 34.66 11.36
N ARG A 2 -3.48 34.30 12.59
CA ARG A 2 -3.77 32.92 13.00
C ARG A 2 -5.07 32.45 12.35
N LYS A 3 -5.11 31.21 11.84
CA LYS A 3 -6.29 30.61 11.18
C LYS A 3 -6.56 29.24 11.78
N ARG A 4 -7.79 28.75 11.64
CA ARG A 4 -8.19 27.36 11.92
C ARG A 4 -8.27 26.59 10.61
N ILE A 5 -7.54 25.49 10.50
CA ILE A 5 -7.39 24.73 9.26
C ILE A 5 -7.71 23.26 9.54
N LEU A 6 -8.60 22.70 8.72
CA LEU A 6 -8.91 21.28 8.69
C LEU A 6 -8.28 20.65 7.46
N PHE A 7 -7.42 19.66 7.65
CA PHE A 7 -6.95 18.79 6.58
C PHE A 7 -7.79 17.51 6.55
N ILE A 8 -8.22 17.09 5.36
CA ILE A 8 -8.91 15.80 5.17
C ILE A 8 -7.92 14.86 4.47
N GLY A 9 -7.38 13.92 5.24
CA GLY A 9 -6.44 12.92 4.78
C GLY A 9 -7.15 11.61 4.42
N PRO A 10 -7.20 11.22 3.14
CA PRO A 10 -7.72 9.91 2.75
C PRO A 10 -6.97 8.80 3.51
N PRO A 11 -7.65 7.74 3.98
CA PRO A 11 -7.04 6.69 4.77
C PRO A 11 -6.23 5.73 3.89
N LEU A 12 -5.19 6.24 3.23
CA LEU A 12 -4.29 5.53 2.32
C LEU A 12 -2.87 6.07 2.47
N TYR A 13 -1.86 5.20 2.54
CA TYR A 13 -0.47 5.60 2.79
C TYR A 13 0.04 6.67 1.80
N GLY A 14 -0.21 6.47 0.50
CA GLY A 14 0.27 7.37 -0.54
C GLY A 14 -0.36 8.77 -0.52
N LEU A 15 -1.48 8.96 0.18
CA LEU A 15 -2.23 10.22 0.21
C LEU A 15 -2.13 10.93 1.55
N LEU A 16 -2.05 10.19 2.66
CA LEU A 16 -1.99 10.77 4.00
C LEU A 16 -0.64 11.43 4.31
N TYR A 17 0.47 10.76 4.00
CA TYR A 17 1.80 11.19 4.46
C TYR A 17 2.21 12.59 3.96
N PRO A 18 1.98 12.95 2.69
CA PRO A 18 2.23 14.31 2.23
C PRO A 18 1.40 15.37 2.98
N LEU A 19 0.15 15.03 3.34
CA LEU A 19 -0.73 15.94 4.09
C LEU A 19 -0.28 16.12 5.54
N ILE A 20 0.31 15.10 6.18
CA ILE A 20 0.89 15.23 7.51
C ILE A 20 1.99 16.30 7.51
N SER A 21 2.93 16.23 6.55
CA SER A 21 4.02 17.21 6.43
C SER A 21 3.50 18.63 6.19
N LEU A 22 2.49 18.76 5.31
CA LEU A 22 1.88 20.05 5.03
C LEU A 22 1.14 20.62 6.24
N ALA A 23 0.37 19.80 6.95
CA ALA A 23 -0.36 20.18 8.16
C ALA A 23 0.61 20.65 9.27
N GLN A 24 1.75 19.96 9.42
CA GLN A 24 2.80 20.38 10.34
C GLN A 24 3.40 21.74 9.97
N ALA A 25 3.63 22.02 8.69
CA ALA A 25 4.13 23.33 8.26
C ALA A 25 3.18 24.47 8.70
N PHE A 26 1.87 24.31 8.50
CA PHE A 26 0.89 25.29 8.97
C PHE A 26 0.87 25.40 10.50
N ARG A 27 1.01 24.28 11.22
CA ARG A 27 1.07 24.27 12.69
C ARG A 27 2.29 25.03 13.20
N VAL A 28 3.47 24.80 12.62
CA VAL A 28 4.73 25.48 13.00
C VAL A 28 4.68 26.99 12.72
N ILE A 29 3.99 27.41 11.66
CA ILE A 29 3.75 28.83 11.34
C ILE A 29 2.79 29.49 12.36
N GLY A 30 2.15 28.71 13.24
CA GLY A 30 1.28 29.19 14.31
C GLY A 30 -0.22 29.14 13.98
N HIS A 31 -0.63 28.37 12.97
CA HIS A 31 -2.05 28.10 12.71
C HIS A 31 -2.59 27.00 13.62
N ASP A 32 -3.89 27.06 13.91
CA ASP A 32 -4.63 25.95 14.52
C ASP A 32 -4.89 24.89 13.46
N VAL A 33 -4.41 23.67 13.69
CA VAL A 33 -4.45 22.61 12.68
C VAL A 33 -5.05 21.36 13.28
N VAL A 34 -6.11 20.87 12.64
CA VAL A 34 -6.69 19.55 12.88
C VAL A 34 -6.61 18.76 11.58
N ILE A 35 -6.33 17.47 11.68
CA ILE A 35 -6.39 16.55 10.54
C ILE A 35 -7.46 15.49 10.79
N SER A 36 -8.32 15.27 9.80
CA SER A 36 -9.30 14.20 9.80
C SER A 36 -8.80 13.07 8.92
N SER A 37 -8.87 11.85 9.42
CA SER A 37 -8.70 10.62 8.63
C SER A 37 -9.61 9.54 9.20
N ALA A 38 -9.34 8.25 8.94
CA ALA A 38 -10.16 7.16 9.42
C ALA A 38 -9.33 5.97 9.92
N GLY A 39 -9.79 5.34 11.00
CA GLY A 39 -9.22 4.10 11.54
C GLY A 39 -7.71 4.20 11.80
N LYS A 40 -6.95 3.21 11.33
CA LYS A 40 -5.49 3.18 11.55
C LYS A 40 -4.76 4.41 11.01
N PHE A 41 -5.30 5.07 9.99
CA PHE A 41 -4.70 6.25 9.39
C PHE A 41 -4.93 7.51 10.24
N ALA A 42 -6.01 7.57 11.00
CA ALA A 42 -6.18 8.57 12.06
C ALA A 42 -5.09 8.39 13.13
N ASN A 43 -4.82 7.14 13.56
CA ASN A 43 -3.73 6.86 14.50
C ASN A 43 -2.36 7.27 13.96
N LYS A 44 -2.07 7.04 12.66
CA LYS A 44 -0.81 7.50 12.04
C LYS A 44 -0.64 9.00 12.05
N ALA A 45 -1.70 9.77 11.83
CA ALA A 45 -1.64 11.21 11.96
C ALA A 45 -1.42 11.66 13.42
N ALA A 46 -1.97 10.92 14.39
CA ALA A 46 -1.81 11.21 15.81
C ALA A 46 -0.38 10.87 16.30
N GLU A 47 0.18 9.75 15.84
CA GLU A 47 1.59 9.36 16.04
C GLU A 47 2.56 10.44 15.51
N ALA A 48 2.17 11.17 14.46
CA ALA A 48 2.93 12.30 13.94
C ALA A 48 2.77 13.60 14.76
N GLY A 49 2.07 13.57 15.90
CA GLY A 49 1.90 14.70 16.81
C GLY A 49 0.84 15.72 16.40
N LEU A 50 0.01 15.41 15.39
CA LEU A 50 -1.10 16.26 14.99
C LEU A 50 -2.33 16.00 15.87
N VAL A 51 -3.20 17.02 15.99
CA VAL A 51 -4.53 16.84 16.60
C VAL A 51 -5.42 16.17 15.56
N VAL A 52 -6.01 15.03 15.91
CA VAL A 52 -6.72 14.17 14.95
C VAL A 52 -8.20 14.05 15.28
N PHE A 53 -9.01 14.07 14.23
CA PHE A 53 -10.39 13.59 14.25
C PHE A 53 -10.48 12.28 13.47
N ASP A 54 -10.87 11.19 14.14
CA ASP A 54 -11.15 9.91 13.47
C ASP A 54 -12.60 9.92 12.96
N ALA A 55 -12.77 10.08 11.66
CA ALA A 55 -14.07 10.19 11.02
C ALA A 55 -14.82 8.85 10.95
N VAL A 56 -14.08 7.73 10.92
CA VAL A 56 -14.67 6.39 10.87
C VAL A 56 -13.76 5.43 11.67
N PRO A 57 -13.92 5.38 13.00
CA PRO A 57 -13.14 4.49 13.84
C PRO A 57 -13.28 3.02 13.43
N GLY A 58 -12.17 2.29 13.43
CA GLY A 58 -12.14 0.87 13.07
C GLY A 58 -12.15 0.57 11.56
N LEU A 59 -12.20 1.58 10.68
CA LEU A 59 -12.10 1.36 9.23
C LEU A 59 -10.75 0.72 8.86
N ASP A 60 -10.79 -0.42 8.18
CA ASP A 60 -9.64 -0.99 7.48
C ASP A 60 -9.73 -0.72 5.97
N SER A 61 -9.33 0.48 5.59
CA SER A 61 -9.33 0.95 4.20
C SER A 61 -8.40 0.16 3.28
N GLU A 62 -7.45 -0.60 3.83
CA GLU A 62 -6.52 -1.41 3.03
C GLU A 62 -6.98 -2.85 2.81
N ALA A 63 -8.07 -3.29 3.45
CA ALA A 63 -8.54 -4.67 3.33
C ALA A 63 -8.75 -5.09 1.87
N GLY A 64 -9.42 -4.23 1.08
CA GLY A 64 -9.64 -4.47 -0.35
C GLY A 64 -8.35 -4.48 -1.16
N TYR A 65 -7.42 -3.57 -0.85
CA TYR A 65 -6.11 -3.52 -1.52
C TYR A 65 -5.29 -4.79 -1.25
N ARG A 66 -5.19 -5.21 0.03
CA ARG A 66 -4.47 -6.44 0.41
C ARG A 66 -5.06 -7.67 -0.28
N HIS A 67 -6.39 -7.78 -0.32
CA HIS A 67 -7.07 -8.87 -1.01
C HIS A 67 -6.70 -8.93 -2.51
N GLN A 68 -6.73 -7.78 -3.19
CA GLN A 68 -6.32 -7.73 -4.60
C GLN A 68 -4.83 -8.05 -4.80
N GLU A 69 -3.97 -7.61 -3.88
CA GLU A 69 -2.54 -7.93 -3.95
C GLU A 69 -2.27 -9.44 -3.79
N GLU A 70 -2.98 -10.11 -2.89
CA GLU A 70 -2.91 -11.56 -2.72
C GLU A 70 -3.33 -12.30 -3.99
N LEU A 71 -4.42 -11.86 -4.63
CA LEU A 71 -4.86 -12.42 -5.90
C LEU A 71 -3.83 -12.22 -7.01
N ARG A 72 -3.25 -11.01 -7.13
CA ARG A 72 -2.16 -10.74 -8.09
C ARG A 72 -0.95 -11.65 -7.86
N LYS A 73 -0.52 -11.80 -6.60
CA LYS A 73 0.60 -12.69 -6.25
C LYS A 73 0.34 -14.14 -6.64
N LYS A 74 -0.86 -14.66 -6.37
CA LYS A 74 -1.25 -16.03 -6.78
C LYS A 74 -1.18 -16.20 -8.30
N VAL A 75 -1.71 -15.25 -9.06
CA VAL A 75 -1.66 -15.29 -10.53
C VAL A 75 -0.22 -15.26 -11.03
N ILE A 76 0.61 -14.36 -10.49
CA ILE A 76 2.03 -14.26 -10.87
C ILE A 76 2.78 -15.56 -10.56
N LEU A 77 2.56 -16.14 -9.39
CA LEU A 77 3.16 -17.42 -9.02
C LEU A 77 2.74 -18.55 -9.95
N LEU A 78 1.45 -18.64 -10.30
CA LEU A 78 0.95 -19.63 -11.26
C LEU A 78 1.63 -19.50 -12.62
N VAL A 79 1.75 -18.27 -13.13
CA VAL A 79 2.41 -18.00 -14.43
C VAL A 79 3.88 -18.38 -14.39
N ILE A 80 4.59 -18.02 -13.31
CA ILE A 80 6.01 -18.39 -13.13
C ILE A 80 6.18 -19.91 -13.06
N SER A 81 5.34 -20.60 -12.29
CA SER A 81 5.37 -22.06 -12.19
C SER A 81 5.12 -22.75 -13.54
N LEU A 82 4.15 -22.25 -14.32
CA LEU A 82 3.86 -22.79 -15.66
C LEU A 82 5.04 -22.59 -16.61
N PHE A 83 5.65 -21.40 -16.59
CA PHE A 83 6.82 -21.10 -17.41
C PHE A 83 8.01 -22.01 -17.09
N LEU A 84 8.27 -22.24 -15.80
CA LEU A 84 9.33 -23.14 -15.35
C LEU A 84 9.06 -24.60 -15.75
N ALA A 85 7.82 -25.07 -15.63
CA ALA A 85 7.42 -26.42 -16.03
C ALA A 85 7.58 -26.63 -17.55
N MET A 86 7.13 -25.66 -18.37
CA MET A 86 7.33 -25.70 -19.83
C MET A 86 8.82 -25.73 -20.19
N LYS A 87 9.63 -24.87 -19.55
CA LYS A 87 11.08 -24.85 -19.79
C LYS A 87 11.71 -26.21 -19.46
N TRP A 88 11.34 -26.81 -18.33
CA TRP A 88 11.81 -28.14 -17.92
C TRP A 88 11.43 -29.21 -18.96
N GLN A 89 10.17 -29.23 -19.42
CA GLN A 89 9.69 -30.18 -20.42
C GLN A 89 10.42 -30.06 -21.76
N ILE A 90 10.75 -28.84 -22.18
CA ILE A 90 11.52 -28.61 -23.41
C ILE A 90 12.95 -29.13 -23.25
N THR A 91 13.61 -28.79 -22.13
CA THR A 91 14.97 -29.26 -21.87
C THR A 91 15.05 -30.78 -21.75
N SER A 92 14.06 -31.43 -21.13
CA SER A 92 14.02 -32.89 -21.04
C SER A 92 13.81 -33.54 -22.40
N SER A 93 12.97 -32.96 -23.27
CA SER A 93 12.74 -33.45 -24.63
C SER A 93 14.01 -33.36 -25.49
N ILE A 94 14.72 -32.22 -25.43
CA ILE A 94 16.01 -32.03 -26.14
C ILE A 94 17.07 -33.02 -25.66
N LEU A 95 17.15 -33.28 -24.35
CA LEU A 95 18.09 -34.26 -23.80
C LEU A 95 17.76 -35.69 -24.24
N GLN A 96 16.47 -36.04 -24.36
CA GLN A 96 16.04 -37.34 -24.87
C GLN A 96 16.38 -37.51 -26.36
N GLU A 97 16.22 -36.48 -27.19
CA GLU A 97 16.58 -36.53 -28.62
C GLU A 97 18.09 -36.69 -28.84
N ASN A 98 18.92 -36.04 -28.03
CA ASN A 98 20.39 -36.09 -28.17
C ASN A 98 21.05 -37.31 -27.48
N GLY A 99 20.37 -37.94 -26.52
CA GLY A 99 20.86 -39.14 -25.83
C GLY A 99 20.70 -40.45 -26.60
N GLY A 100 20.01 -40.43 -27.76
CA GLY A 100 19.78 -41.59 -28.62
C GLY A 100 20.79 -41.79 -29.77
N GLN A 101 21.83 -40.94 -29.86
CA GLN A 101 22.92 -41.11 -30.82
C GLN A 101 24.23 -41.48 -30.11
N ILE A 102 24.37 -42.75 -29.74
CA ILE A 102 25.65 -43.41 -29.47
C ILE A 102 25.60 -44.81 -30.06
#